data_AF-A0A257JFB3-F1
#
_entry.id   AF-A0A257JFB3-F1
#
_cell.length_a   1.000
_cell.length_b   1.000
_cell.length_c   1.000
_cell.angle_alpha   90.00
_cell.angle_beta   90.00
_cell.angle_gamma   90.00
#
_symmetry.space_group_name_H-M   'P 1'
#
loop_
_entity.id
_entity.type
_entity.pdbx_description
1 polymer ?
#
loop_
_entity_poly.entity_id
_entity_poly.type
_entity_poly.pdbx_seq_one_letter_code
_entity_poly.pdbx_strand_id
1 'polypeptide(L)'
;SVDPGDGFITITSRASFEMVQKAAMAGVGLLAAVSAPTALAVDTAQRCGLALAGFVRGDGLVAYSFPERFGLATPLAAATQD
;
A
#
# COMPACT_ATOMS: atom_id res chain seq x y z
N SER A 1 -11.98 -21.95 1.85
CA SER A 1 -11.78 -20.90 0.84
C SER A 1 -10.90 -19.83 1.48
N VAL A 2 -9.91 -19.30 0.77
CA VAL A 2 -9.14 -18.13 1.24
C VAL A 2 -9.85 -16.91 0.65
N ASP A 3 -10.31 -15.98 1.50
CA ASP A 3 -10.81 -14.69 1.04
C ASP A 3 -9.61 -13.76 0.80
N PRO A 4 -9.40 -13.23 -0.42
CA PRO A 4 -8.33 -12.28 -0.70
C PRO A 4 -8.40 -11.00 0.17
N GLY A 5 -9.58 -10.64 0.67
CA GLY A 5 -9.79 -9.48 1.54
C GLY A 5 -9.21 -9.65 2.94
N ASP A 6 -9.04 -10.88 3.42
CA ASP A 6 -8.50 -11.20 4.74
C ASP A 6 -6.95 -11.22 4.77
N GLY A 7 -6.30 -11.03 3.62
CA GLY A 7 -4.86 -11.15 3.46
C GLY A 7 -4.21 -10.00 2.69
N PHE A 8 -2.99 -10.24 2.24
CA PHE A 8 -2.22 -9.29 1.44
C PHE A 8 -1.30 -10.00 0.44
N ILE A 9 -0.88 -9.27 -0.59
CA ILE A 9 0.13 -9.74 -1.55
C ILE A 9 1.47 -9.09 -1.19
N THR A 10 2.53 -9.89 -1.17
CA THR A 10 3.91 -9.39 -1.09
C THR A 10 4.65 -9.66 -2.40
N ILE A 11 5.45 -8.70 -2.85
CA ILE A 11 6.31 -8.81 -4.03
C ILE A 11 7.73 -8.35 -3.73
N THR A 12 8.71 -9.03 -4.30
CA THR A 12 10.13 -8.68 -4.15
C THR A 12 10.58 -7.57 -5.11
N SER A 13 9.78 -7.30 -6.14
CA SER A 13 10.05 -6.32 -7.19
C SER A 13 9.46 -4.93 -6.85
N ARG A 14 9.63 -3.97 -7.77
CA ARG A 14 8.91 -2.70 -7.75
C ARG A 14 7.45 -2.92 -8.11
N ALA A 15 6.52 -2.31 -7.38
CA ALA A 15 5.11 -2.33 -7.77
C ALA A 15 4.88 -1.49 -9.03
N SER A 16 4.27 -2.11 -10.04
CA SER A 16 3.79 -1.43 -11.26
C SER A 16 2.29 -1.10 -11.16
N PHE A 17 1.83 -0.23 -12.04
CA PHE A 17 0.42 0.08 -12.25
C PHE A 17 -0.45 -1.18 -12.44
N GLU A 18 0.00 -2.09 -13.30
CA GLU A 18 -0.75 -3.30 -13.63
C GLU A 18 -0.84 -4.26 -12.43
N MET A 19 0.22 -4.34 -11.61
CA MET A 19 0.20 -5.16 -10.39
C MET A 19 -0.83 -4.62 -9.39
N VAL A 20 -0.87 -3.30 -9.21
CA VAL A 20 -1.87 -2.63 -8.36
C VAL A 20 -3.29 -2.89 -8.86
N GLN A 21 -3.55 -2.70 -10.16
CA GLN A 21 -4.87 -2.99 -10.74
C GLN A 21 -5.28 -4.45 -10.54
N LYS A 22 -4.38 -5.40 -10.82
CA LYS A 22 -4.67 -6.84 -10.66
C LYS A 22 -4.98 -7.19 -9.20
N ALA A 23 -4.22 -6.64 -8.25
CA ALA A 23 -4.47 -6.85 -6.83
C ALA A 23 -5.84 -6.29 -6.41
N ALA A 24 -6.17 -5.07 -6.83
CA ALA A 24 -7.46 -4.46 -6.54
C ALA A 24 -8.63 -5.24 -7.17
N MET A 25 -8.50 -5.66 -8.43
CA MET A 25 -9.51 -6.47 -9.12
C MET A 25 -9.72 -7.84 -8.47
N ALA A 26 -8.68 -8.39 -7.84
CA ALA A 26 -8.76 -9.63 -7.09
C ALA A 26 -9.39 -9.45 -5.69
N GLY A 27 -9.81 -8.24 -5.31
CA GLY A 27 -10.40 -7.95 -4.01
C GLY A 27 -9.39 -7.89 -2.86
N VAL A 28 -8.09 -7.81 -3.16
CA VAL A 28 -7.05 -7.73 -2.14
C VAL A 28 -7.04 -6.33 -1.53
N GLY A 29 -6.92 -6.24 -0.20
CA GLY A 29 -6.90 -4.95 0.51
C GLY A 29 -5.53 -4.25 0.54
N LEU A 30 -4.44 -5.02 0.37
CA LEU A 30 -3.07 -4.55 0.58
C LEU A 30 -2.05 -5.21 -0.38
N LEU A 31 -1.17 -4.39 -0.96
CA LEU A 31 0.00 -4.80 -1.73
C LEU A 31 1.28 -4.25 -1.08
N ALA A 32 2.20 -5.14 -0.72
CA ALA A 32 3.48 -4.85 -0.08
C ALA A 32 4.65 -5.12 -1.04
N ALA A 33 5.45 -4.12 -1.36
CA ALA A 33 6.63 -4.25 -2.21
C ALA A 33 7.93 -4.07 -1.40
N VAL A 34 8.88 -4.98 -1.59
CA VAL A 34 10.23 -4.85 -0.99
C VAL A 34 10.99 -3.68 -1.61
N SER A 35 10.67 -3.29 -2.86
CA SER A 35 11.27 -2.15 -3.57
C SER A 35 10.30 -0.95 -3.65
N ALA A 36 10.79 0.17 -4.19
CA ALA A 36 9.96 1.36 -4.43
C ALA A 36 8.84 1.08 -5.46
N PRO A 37 7.61 1.59 -5.26
CA PRO A 37 6.58 1.62 -6.30
C PRO A 37 6.89 2.70 -7.35
N THR A 38 6.27 2.61 -8.52
CA THR A 38 6.27 3.73 -9.48
C THR A 38 5.22 4.79 -9.08
N ALA A 39 5.40 6.05 -9.50
CA ALA A 39 4.42 7.11 -9.23
C ALA A 39 3.01 6.74 -9.72
N LEU A 40 2.90 6.15 -10.92
CA LEU A 40 1.63 5.70 -11.46
C LEU A 40 1.01 4.55 -10.65
N ALA A 41 1.83 3.66 -10.06
CA ALA A 41 1.33 2.62 -9.18
C ALA A 41 0.72 3.22 -7.90
N VAL A 42 1.37 4.24 -7.31
CA VAL A 42 0.87 4.94 -6.12
C VAL A 42 -0.47 5.61 -6.39
N ASP A 43 -0.53 6.41 -7.44
CA ASP A 43 -1.73 7.12 -7.88
C ASP A 43 -2.90 6.16 -8.20
N THR A 44 -2.58 5.00 -8.76
CA THR A 44 -3.58 3.96 -9.03
C THR A 44 -4.06 3.27 -7.75
N ALA A 45 -3.16 3.02 -6.79
CA ALA A 45 -3.54 2.42 -5.52
C ALA A 45 -4.52 3.31 -4.76
N GLN A 46 -4.28 4.62 -4.77
CA GLN A 46 -5.20 5.63 -4.21
C GLN A 46 -6.58 5.59 -4.88
N ARG A 47 -6.63 5.61 -6.23
CA ARG A 47 -7.90 5.53 -6.97
C ARG A 47 -8.68 4.23 -6.72
N CYS A 48 -7.97 3.12 -6.58
CA CYS A 48 -8.58 1.80 -6.40
C CYS A 48 -8.91 1.47 -4.94
N GLY A 49 -8.56 2.32 -3.97
CA GLY A 49 -8.77 2.00 -2.55
C GLY A 49 -7.87 0.87 -2.03
N LEU A 50 -6.71 0.63 -2.68
CA LEU A 50 -5.74 -0.41 -2.32
C LEU A 50 -4.64 0.19 -1.44
N ALA A 51 -4.36 -0.42 -0.29
CA ALA A 51 -3.21 -0.04 0.52
C ALA A 51 -1.91 -0.48 -0.17
N LEU A 52 -0.97 0.44 -0.39
CA LEU A 52 0.30 0.16 -1.05
C LEU A 52 1.45 0.55 -0.13
N ALA A 53 2.32 -0.41 0.16
CA ALA A 53 3.58 -0.18 0.85
C ALA A 53 4.77 -0.50 -0.06
N GLY A 54 5.84 0.29 0.09
CA GLY A 54 7.14 0.04 -0.53
C GLY A 54 8.23 -0.06 0.52
N PHE A 55 9.41 -0.50 0.10
CA PHE A 55 10.58 -0.66 0.99
C PHE A 55 10.31 -1.52 2.22
N VAL A 56 9.42 -2.51 2.10
CA VAL A 56 9.04 -3.42 3.19
C VAL A 56 10.24 -4.30 3.57
N ARG A 57 10.71 -4.20 4.82
CA ARG A 57 11.88 -4.94 5.33
C ARG A 57 11.91 -4.95 6.85
N GLY A 58 12.14 -6.13 7.44
CA GLY A 58 12.10 -6.30 8.90
C GLY A 58 10.77 -5.77 9.46
N ASP A 59 10.87 -4.90 10.46
CA ASP A 59 9.71 -4.28 11.13
C ASP A 59 9.30 -2.93 10.51
N GLY A 60 9.81 -2.58 9.32
CA GLY A 60 9.61 -1.29 8.68
C GLY A 60 9.01 -1.37 7.28
N LEU A 61 8.27 -0.32 6.91
CA LEU A 61 7.75 -0.07 5.56
C LEU A 61 7.54 1.43 5.33
N VAL A 62 7.35 1.82 4.07
CA VAL A 62 6.84 3.15 3.70
C VAL A 62 5.46 2.98 3.09
N ALA A 63 4.44 3.54 3.74
CA ALA A 63 3.08 3.56 3.20
C ALA A 63 2.94 4.65 2.14
N TYR A 64 2.49 4.26 0.95
CA TYR A 64 2.25 5.15 -0.19
C TYR A 64 0.76 5.45 -0.41
N SER A 65 -0.13 4.61 0.13
CA SER A 65 -1.57 4.85 0.17
C SER A 65 -2.19 4.18 1.41
N PHE A 66 -3.19 4.82 2.01
CA PHE A 66 -3.96 4.31 3.15
C PHE A 66 -3.10 3.82 4.33
N PRO A 67 -2.21 4.67 4.90
CA PRO A 67 -1.32 4.30 6.02
C PRO A 67 -2.06 3.70 7.22
N GLU A 68 -3.30 4.11 7.46
CA GLU A 68 -4.17 3.60 8.50
C GLU A 68 -4.43 2.08 8.40
N ARG A 69 -4.34 1.51 7.19
CA ARG A 69 -4.49 0.07 6.95
C ARG A 69 -3.26 -0.75 7.33
N PHE A 70 -2.14 -0.09 7.61
CA PHE A 70 -0.91 -0.70 8.13
C PHE A 70 -0.78 -0.57 9.65
N GLY A 71 -1.82 -0.04 10.33
CA GLY A 71 -1.74 0.28 11.75
C GLY A 71 -0.79 1.44 12.07
N LEU A 72 -0.35 2.19 11.05
CA LEU A 72 0.45 3.38 11.25
C LEU A 72 -0.46 4.51 11.72
N ALA A 73 -0.06 5.17 12.81
CA ALA A 73 -0.74 6.37 13.24
C ALA A 73 -0.62 7.43 12.13
N THR A 74 -1.74 8.01 11.71
CA THR A 74 -1.70 9.28 10.98
C THR A 74 -1.05 10.29 11.92
N PRO A 75 0.06 10.94 11.55
CA PRO A 75 0.60 12.01 12.36
C PRO A 75 -0.54 13.02 12.57
N LEU A 76 -0.86 13.32 13.83
CA LEU A 76 -1.75 14.44 14.14
C LEU A 76 -1.14 15.64 13.41
N ALA A 77 -1.88 16.22 12.45
CA ALA A 77 -1.41 17.35 11.67
C ALA A 77 -0.81 18.35 12.66
N ALA A 78 0.49 18.62 12.55
CA ALA A 78 1.20 19.50 13.46
C ALA A 78 0.38 20.78 13.52
N ALA A 79 -0.27 21.01 14.67
CA ALA A 79 -1.02 22.23 14.91
C ALA A 79 -0.01 23.34 14.68
N THR A 80 -0.13 24.00 13.53
CA THR A 80 0.57 25.25 13.30
C THR A 80 -0.16 26.21 14.23
N GLN A 81 0.36 26.33 15.44
CA GLN A 81 -0.02 27.41 16.35
C GLN A 81 0.58 28.67 15.74
N ASP A 82 -0.29 29.47 15.11
CA ASP A 82 -0.06 30.90 14.89
C ASP A 82 -0.14 31.66 16.22
#